data_AF-A0A9Q0DF09-F1
#
_entry.id   AF-A0A9Q0DF09-F1
#
_cell.length_a   1.000
_cell.length_b   1.000
_cell.length_c   1.000
_cell.angle_alpha   90.00
_cell.angle_beta   90.00
_cell.angle_gamma   90.00
#
_symmetry.space_group_name_H-M   'P 1'
#
loop_
_entity.id
_entity.type
_entity.pdbx_description
1 polymer ?
#
loop_
_entity_poly.entity_id
_entity_poly.type
_entity_poly.pdbx_seq_one_letter_code
_entity_poly.pdbx_strand_id
1 'polypeptide(L)'
;MEVRVGVVLRPVCKPVFQPEVALGPGVLGHWVEQWRLVQRAYRHKWANIDEVESEVVEIEAKLDKLVKLCSGMIEAGRAYVSANKLFVNGIRDLSQQCKKDEMISECLEKCGESLQEIVNYHMILFDQAQRSVKQQLHNFVKEDVRKFKETKKHFDRVREDLEIAQVKNAQAPRNKPHEVEDATSTLSITRKCFRHLALDYVLQINVLKAKKKFEILDAMLSFMHAQYSLFQQGYNLLDEINPYMKKLAAELDQLVIDSAVEKRDMEHKHATIQQRCSNMLQGAIGWPGEQGSPPLLSRPWCQGLQAVVSGSPGRGVRVSRPWCQGLQAVVSGSPGRGVRVSRPWWWWSGGCLEEDSGARGEDGSAACY
;
A
#
# COMPACT_ATOMS: atom_id res chain seq x y z
N MET A 1 -41.03 13.88 54.89
CA MET A 1 -40.69 12.55 55.44
C MET A 1 -40.33 11.66 54.26
N GLU A 2 -39.05 11.61 53.90
CA GLU A 2 -38.52 10.75 52.85
C GLU A 2 -38.37 9.32 53.39
N VAL A 3 -39.03 8.35 52.75
CA VAL A 3 -38.82 6.93 53.04
C VAL A 3 -37.86 6.39 51.98
N ARG A 4 -36.58 6.27 52.36
CA ARG A 4 -35.55 5.57 51.56
C ARG A 4 -35.89 4.08 51.50
N VAL A 5 -36.25 3.58 50.32
CA VAL A 5 -36.31 2.14 50.03
C VAL A 5 -34.88 1.67 49.74
N GLY A 6 -34.14 1.37 50.81
CA GLY A 6 -32.85 0.70 50.72
C GLY A 6 -33.05 -0.78 50.41
N VAL A 7 -32.94 -1.17 49.14
CA VAL A 7 -32.83 -2.58 48.74
C VAL A 7 -31.47 -3.08 49.22
N VAL A 8 -31.45 -3.68 50.42
CA VAL A 8 -30.29 -4.42 50.91
C VAL A 8 -30.19 -5.70 50.06
N LEU A 9 -29.37 -5.65 49.02
CA LEU A 9 -28.86 -6.84 48.31
C LEU A 9 -28.01 -7.65 49.30
N ARG A 10 -28.65 -8.46 50.15
CA ARG A 10 -27.94 -9.51 50.89
C ARG A 10 -27.47 -10.57 49.89
N PRO A 11 -26.27 -11.14 50.05
CA PRO A 11 -25.78 -12.20 49.17
C PRO A 11 -26.64 -13.46 49.37
N VAL A 12 -27.53 -13.73 48.41
CA VAL A 12 -28.40 -14.92 48.31
C VAL A 12 -27.58 -16.14 47.88
N CYS A 13 -26.57 -16.48 48.68
CA CYS A 13 -25.79 -17.71 48.52
C CYS A 13 -25.47 -18.29 49.91
N LYS A 14 -26.50 -18.64 50.68
CA LYS A 14 -26.37 -19.74 51.66
C LYS A 14 -26.71 -21.04 50.93
N PRO A 15 -25.81 -22.03 50.89
CA PRO A 15 -26.13 -23.34 50.34
C PRO A 15 -27.02 -24.08 51.35
N VAL A 16 -28.27 -24.38 50.97
CA VAL A 16 -29.01 -25.51 51.56
C VAL A 16 -28.54 -26.74 50.80
N PHE A 17 -27.53 -27.42 51.36
CA PHE A 17 -27.05 -28.71 50.89
C PHE A 17 -27.64 -29.74 51.86
N GLN A 18 -28.66 -30.49 51.43
CA GLN A 18 -29.00 -31.77 52.04
C GLN A 18 -28.31 -32.84 51.19
N PRO A 19 -27.21 -33.45 51.66
CA PRO A 19 -26.55 -34.53 50.94
C PRO A 19 -27.33 -35.83 51.19
N GLU A 20 -28.07 -36.32 50.21
CA GLU A 20 -28.77 -37.61 50.27
C GLU A 20 -27.93 -38.76 49.69
N VAL A 21 -26.60 -38.66 49.75
CA VAL A 21 -25.70 -39.79 49.45
C VAL A 21 -24.50 -39.73 50.39
N ALA A 22 -24.40 -40.71 51.28
CA ALA A 22 -23.32 -40.86 52.25
C ALA A 22 -22.02 -41.29 51.55
N LEU A 23 -21.17 -40.33 51.19
CA LEU A 23 -19.76 -40.57 50.85
C LEU A 23 -18.89 -40.10 52.03
N GLY A 24 -17.82 -40.83 52.34
CA GLY A 24 -17.04 -40.67 53.58
C GLY A 24 -16.50 -39.25 53.85
N PRO A 25 -16.34 -38.87 55.14
CA PRO A 25 -16.10 -37.49 55.59
C PRO A 25 -14.82 -36.83 55.05
N GLY A 26 -13.80 -37.59 54.64
CA GLY A 26 -12.55 -37.07 54.07
C GLY A 26 -12.64 -36.63 52.60
N VAL A 27 -13.47 -37.28 51.79
CA VAL A 27 -13.59 -36.99 50.34
C VAL A 27 -14.50 -35.80 50.11
N LEU A 28 -15.61 -35.69 50.86
CA LEU A 28 -16.49 -34.52 50.84
C LEU A 28 -15.76 -33.23 51.27
N GLY A 29 -14.86 -33.29 52.24
CA GLY A 29 -14.09 -32.14 52.70
C GLY A 29 -13.21 -31.52 51.60
N HIS A 30 -12.45 -32.36 50.87
CA HIS A 30 -11.60 -31.90 49.77
C HIS A 30 -12.40 -31.32 48.60
N TRP A 31 -13.50 -31.98 48.22
CA TRP A 31 -14.40 -31.48 47.16
C TRP A 31 -15.11 -30.18 47.55
N VAL A 32 -15.51 -30.03 48.81
CA VAL A 32 -16.13 -28.79 49.32
C VAL A 32 -15.11 -27.66 49.40
N GLU A 33 -13.86 -27.93 49.79
CA GLU A 33 -12.80 -26.92 49.84
C GLU A 33 -12.35 -26.50 48.43
N GLN A 34 -12.21 -27.44 47.49
CA GLN A 34 -12.04 -27.14 46.07
C GLN A 34 -13.21 -26.31 45.52
N TRP A 35 -14.45 -26.67 45.84
CA TRP A 35 -15.62 -25.89 45.45
C TRP A 35 -15.65 -24.49 46.06
N ARG A 36 -15.18 -24.29 47.29
CA ARG A 36 -15.04 -22.97 47.92
C ARG A 36 -13.92 -22.14 47.30
N LEU A 37 -12.81 -22.77 46.89
CA LEU A 37 -11.71 -22.11 46.18
C LEU A 37 -12.16 -21.69 44.78
N VAL A 38 -12.86 -22.56 44.06
CA VAL A 38 -13.52 -22.25 42.78
C VAL A 38 -14.54 -21.13 43.00
N GLN A 39 -15.41 -21.19 44.00
CA GLN A 39 -16.35 -20.11 44.31
C GLN A 39 -15.67 -18.78 44.65
N ARG A 40 -14.54 -18.77 45.37
CA ARG A 40 -13.78 -17.54 45.68
C ARG A 40 -13.11 -16.96 44.42
N ALA A 41 -12.44 -17.81 43.63
CA ALA A 41 -11.82 -17.41 42.37
C ALA A 41 -12.85 -16.89 41.36
N TYR A 42 -14.01 -17.55 41.30
CA TYR A 42 -15.13 -17.11 40.45
C TYR A 42 -15.72 -15.82 41.00
N ARG A 43 -15.96 -15.68 42.32
CA ARG A 43 -16.53 -14.45 42.93
C ARG A 43 -15.69 -13.20 42.65
N HIS A 44 -14.36 -13.32 42.67
CA HIS A 44 -13.48 -12.21 42.26
C HIS A 44 -13.60 -11.90 40.76
N LYS A 45 -13.72 -12.91 39.90
CA LYS A 45 -13.97 -12.70 38.46
C LYS A 45 -15.35 -12.10 38.18
N TRP A 46 -16.36 -12.46 38.98
CA TRP A 46 -17.71 -11.89 38.93
C TRP A 46 -17.73 -10.40 39.29
N ALA A 47 -16.82 -9.93 40.15
CA ALA A 47 -16.73 -8.51 40.51
C ALA A 47 -16.21 -7.61 39.38
N ASN A 48 -15.47 -8.19 38.42
CA ASN A 48 -14.90 -7.47 37.28
C ASN A 48 -15.59 -7.84 35.96
N ILE A 49 -16.75 -8.48 35.99
CA ILE A 49 -17.35 -9.03 34.77
C ILE A 49 -17.74 -7.93 33.78
N ASP A 50 -18.28 -6.82 34.27
CA ASP A 50 -18.66 -5.65 33.46
C ASP A 50 -17.45 -5.00 32.78
N GLU A 51 -16.32 -4.92 33.49
CA GLU A 51 -15.05 -4.41 32.95
C GLU A 51 -14.57 -5.31 31.81
N VAL A 52 -14.60 -6.63 32.01
CA VAL A 52 -14.20 -7.60 30.98
C VAL A 52 -15.11 -7.55 29.76
N GLU A 53 -16.41 -7.43 29.97
CA GLU A 53 -17.37 -7.29 28.88
C GLU A 53 -17.12 -6.03 28.05
N SER A 54 -16.84 -4.90 28.71
CA SER A 54 -16.47 -3.65 28.04
C SER A 54 -15.16 -3.79 27.25
N GLU A 55 -14.14 -4.42 27.84
CA GLU A 55 -12.87 -4.70 27.14
C GLU A 55 -13.08 -5.56 25.88
N VAL A 56 -14.01 -6.52 25.92
CA VAL A 56 -14.30 -7.40 24.77
C VAL A 56 -14.96 -6.63 23.64
N VAL A 57 -15.87 -5.71 23.93
CA VAL A 57 -16.49 -4.85 22.91
C VAL A 57 -15.45 -3.90 22.30
N GLU A 58 -14.56 -3.33 23.13
CA GLU A 58 -13.52 -2.44 22.65
C GLU A 58 -12.48 -3.17 21.78
N ILE A 59 -12.06 -4.38 22.19
CA ILE A 59 -11.10 -5.15 21.39
C ILE A 59 -11.72 -5.63 20.07
N GLU A 60 -13.01 -6.02 20.06
CA GLU A 60 -13.75 -6.36 18.84
C GLU A 60 -13.66 -5.20 17.83
N ALA A 61 -14.02 -3.99 18.26
CA ALA A 61 -13.97 -2.81 17.40
C ALA A 61 -12.56 -2.47 16.90
N LYS A 62 -11.55 -2.59 17.76
CA LYS A 62 -10.14 -2.34 17.39
C LYS A 62 -9.61 -3.38 16.40
N LEU A 63 -9.92 -4.66 16.59
CA LEU A 63 -9.50 -5.74 15.69
C LEU A 63 -10.19 -5.64 14.33
N ASP A 64 -11.50 -5.36 14.30
CA ASP A 64 -12.22 -5.11 13.04
C ASP A 64 -11.64 -3.94 12.26
N LYS A 65 -11.29 -2.85 12.96
CA LYS A 65 -10.61 -1.71 12.33
C LYS A 65 -9.25 -2.12 11.77
N LEU A 66 -8.45 -2.89 12.51
CA LEU A 66 -7.15 -3.36 12.06
C LEU A 66 -7.25 -4.27 10.83
N VAL A 67 -8.21 -5.19 10.79
CA VAL A 67 -8.48 -6.07 9.64
C VAL A 67 -8.86 -5.26 8.40
N LYS A 68 -9.68 -4.21 8.55
CA LYS A 68 -10.04 -3.29 7.47
C LYS A 68 -8.83 -2.51 6.95
N LEU A 69 -8.01 -1.96 7.85
CA LEU A 69 -6.79 -1.23 7.47
C LEU A 69 -5.79 -2.15 6.75
N CYS A 70 -5.60 -3.37 7.24
CA CYS A 70 -4.77 -4.37 6.59
C CYS A 70 -5.31 -4.73 5.19
N SER A 71 -6.63 -4.85 5.03
CA SER A 71 -7.24 -5.13 3.73
C SER A 71 -6.96 -3.99 2.73
N GLY A 72 -7.11 -2.73 3.16
CA GLY A 72 -6.80 -1.56 2.33
C GLY A 72 -5.30 -1.49 1.95
N MET A 73 -4.41 -1.79 2.89
CA MET A 73 -2.96 -1.89 2.62
C MET A 73 -2.66 -2.95 1.55
N ILE A 74 -3.26 -4.14 1.67
CA ILE A 74 -3.06 -5.23 0.71
C ILE A 74 -3.62 -4.85 -0.67
N GLU A 75 -4.78 -4.19 -0.74
CA GLU A 75 -5.37 -3.74 -2.00
C GLU A 75 -4.52 -2.69 -2.71
N ALA A 76 -4.04 -1.67 -1.98
CA ALA A 76 -3.11 -0.68 -2.51
C ALA A 76 -1.79 -1.36 -2.96
N GLY A 77 -1.29 -2.30 -2.16
CA GLY A 77 -0.12 -3.11 -2.48
C GLY A 77 -0.28 -3.94 -3.77
N ARG A 78 -1.46 -4.54 -3.98
CA ARG A 78 -1.77 -5.25 -5.23
C ARG A 78 -1.83 -4.33 -6.45
N ALA A 79 -2.38 -3.13 -6.30
CA ALA A 79 -2.35 -2.13 -7.36
C ALA A 79 -0.92 -1.72 -7.72
N TYR A 80 -0.06 -1.51 -6.70
CA TYR A 80 1.37 -1.25 -6.88
C TYR A 80 2.09 -2.40 -7.61
N VAL A 81 1.85 -3.65 -7.19
CA VAL A 81 2.41 -4.85 -7.85
C VAL A 81 1.98 -4.94 -9.31
N SER A 82 0.70 -4.70 -9.61
CA SER A 82 0.19 -4.71 -10.98
C SER A 82 0.85 -3.63 -11.84
N ALA A 83 1.03 -2.41 -11.31
CA ALA A 83 1.72 -1.34 -12.02
C ALA A 83 3.20 -1.70 -12.29
N ASN A 84 3.89 -2.27 -11.30
CA ASN A 84 5.28 -2.71 -11.48
C ASN A 84 5.41 -3.82 -12.52
N LYS A 85 4.48 -4.80 -12.56
CA LYS A 85 4.49 -5.83 -13.61
C LYS A 85 4.41 -5.24 -15.01
N LEU A 86 3.54 -4.24 -15.21
CA LEU A 86 3.43 -3.56 -16.50
C LEU A 86 4.72 -2.81 -16.85
N PHE A 87 5.36 -2.16 -15.88
CA PHE A 87 6.64 -1.50 -16.06
C PHE A 87 7.75 -2.48 -16.44
N VAL A 88 7.87 -3.61 -15.73
CA VAL A 88 8.83 -4.69 -16.03
C VAL A 88 8.60 -5.26 -17.43
N ASN A 89 7.35 -5.47 -17.84
CA ASN A 89 7.04 -5.90 -19.21
C ASN A 89 7.52 -4.88 -20.24
N GLY A 90 7.33 -3.57 -19.99
CA GLY A 90 7.84 -2.52 -20.87
C GLY A 90 9.37 -2.52 -20.99
N ILE A 91 10.09 -2.78 -19.90
CA ILE A 91 11.56 -2.97 -19.94
C ILE A 91 11.92 -4.16 -20.83
N ARG A 92 11.21 -5.29 -20.67
CA ARG A 92 11.47 -6.50 -21.46
C ARG A 92 11.20 -6.28 -22.96
N ASP A 93 10.13 -5.58 -23.29
CA ASP A 93 9.80 -5.24 -24.67
C ASP A 93 10.84 -4.31 -25.30
N LEU A 94 11.38 -3.35 -24.53
CA LEU A 94 12.47 -2.50 -24.97
C LEU A 94 13.76 -3.31 -25.20
N SER A 95 14.10 -4.22 -24.28
CA SER A 95 15.24 -5.12 -24.46
C SER A 95 15.16 -5.90 -25.77
N GLN A 96 13.97 -6.42 -26.10
CA GLN A 96 13.76 -7.14 -27.35
C GLN A 96 13.97 -6.28 -28.61
N GLN A 97 13.64 -4.99 -28.56
CA GLN A 97 13.90 -4.06 -29.67
C GLN A 97 15.41 -3.74 -29.79
N CYS A 98 16.12 -3.74 -28.67
CA CYS A 98 17.54 -3.45 -28.58
C CYS A 98 18.45 -4.67 -28.77
N LYS A 99 17.95 -5.84 -29.21
CA LYS A 99 18.75 -7.07 -29.38
C LYS A 99 20.01 -6.96 -30.25
N LYS A 100 20.12 -5.92 -31.07
CA LYS A 100 21.34 -5.65 -31.87
C LYS A 100 22.44 -4.97 -31.07
N ASP A 101 22.08 -4.31 -29.98
CA ASP A 101 22.98 -3.67 -29.04
C ASP A 101 23.04 -4.55 -27.79
N GLU A 102 24.08 -5.38 -27.73
CA GLU A 102 24.27 -6.39 -26.68
C GLU A 102 24.32 -5.76 -25.28
N MET A 103 24.96 -4.59 -25.15
CA MET A 103 25.09 -3.89 -23.87
C MET A 103 23.74 -3.38 -23.36
N ILE A 104 22.93 -2.74 -24.23
CA ILE A 104 21.59 -2.28 -23.87
C ILE A 104 20.68 -3.48 -23.55
N SER A 105 20.71 -4.52 -24.39
CA SER A 105 19.89 -5.72 -24.21
C SER A 105 20.18 -6.42 -22.87
N GLU A 106 21.46 -6.65 -22.55
CA GLU A 106 21.89 -7.31 -21.30
C GLU A 106 21.47 -6.49 -20.06
N CYS A 107 21.65 -5.16 -20.10
CA CYS A 107 21.24 -4.28 -19.00
C CYS A 107 19.74 -4.36 -18.73
N LEU A 108 18.93 -4.25 -19.79
CA LEU A 108 17.48 -4.26 -19.64
C LEU A 108 16.97 -5.64 -19.20
N GLU A 109 17.59 -6.72 -19.67
CA GLU A 109 17.27 -8.09 -19.20
C GLU A 109 17.54 -8.24 -17.70
N LYS A 110 18.75 -7.92 -17.24
CA LYS A 110 19.11 -8.02 -15.81
C LYS A 110 18.21 -7.15 -14.94
N CYS A 111 17.95 -5.91 -15.35
CA CYS A 111 17.02 -5.03 -14.62
C CYS A 111 15.61 -5.61 -14.58
N GLY A 112 15.11 -6.15 -15.70
CA GLY A 112 13.79 -6.76 -15.80
C GLY A 112 13.63 -7.98 -14.89
N GLU A 113 14.60 -8.90 -14.90
CA GLU A 113 14.62 -10.09 -14.04
C GLU A 113 14.63 -9.71 -12.56
N SER A 114 15.49 -8.77 -12.18
CA SER A 114 15.63 -8.32 -10.79
C SER A 114 14.36 -7.65 -10.27
N LEU A 115 13.77 -6.76 -11.08
CA LEU A 115 12.50 -6.12 -10.71
C LEU A 115 11.35 -7.13 -10.65
N GLN A 116 11.37 -8.16 -11.50
CA GLN A 116 10.37 -9.24 -11.45
C GLN A 116 10.45 -10.04 -10.14
N GLU A 117 11.65 -10.31 -9.64
CA GLU A 117 11.84 -10.96 -8.34
C GLU A 117 11.35 -10.08 -7.18
N ILE A 118 11.65 -8.77 -7.20
CA ILE A 118 11.11 -7.83 -6.20
C ILE A 118 9.58 -7.85 -6.20
N VAL A 119 8.95 -7.87 -7.38
CA VAL A 119 7.50 -8.00 -7.53
C VAL A 119 6.99 -9.30 -6.90
N ASN A 120 7.69 -10.41 -7.11
CA ASN A 120 7.35 -11.71 -6.53
C ASN A 120 7.41 -11.68 -5.00
N TYR A 121 8.45 -11.09 -4.41
CA TYR A 121 8.57 -10.96 -2.95
C TYR A 121 7.44 -10.13 -2.34
N HIS A 122 7.02 -9.02 -2.99
CA HIS A 122 5.87 -8.25 -2.56
C HIS A 122 4.56 -9.05 -2.61
N MET A 123 4.37 -9.89 -3.64
CA MET A 123 3.20 -10.78 -3.71
C MET A 123 3.14 -11.75 -2.54
N ILE A 124 4.29 -12.36 -2.18
CA ILE A 124 4.40 -13.25 -1.03
C ILE A 124 4.07 -12.49 0.26
N LEU A 125 4.62 -11.29 0.46
CA LEU A 125 4.31 -10.45 1.63
C LEU A 125 2.79 -10.22 1.76
N PHE A 126 2.12 -9.83 0.67
CA PHE A 126 0.69 -9.53 0.71
C PHE A 126 -0.17 -10.77 0.97
N ASP A 127 0.23 -11.92 0.46
CA ASP A 127 -0.41 -13.20 0.75
C ASP A 127 -0.23 -13.59 2.23
N GLN A 128 0.97 -13.41 2.79
CA GLN A 128 1.21 -13.63 4.22
C GLN A 128 0.43 -12.65 5.10
N ALA A 129 0.40 -11.35 4.76
CA ALA A 129 -0.40 -10.35 5.48
C ALA A 129 -1.90 -10.70 5.47
N GLN A 130 -2.39 -11.24 4.34
CA GLN A 130 -3.77 -11.70 4.21
C GLN A 130 -4.06 -12.88 5.15
N ARG A 131 -3.14 -13.84 5.27
CA ARG A 131 -3.31 -14.98 6.17
C ARG A 131 -3.16 -14.60 7.64
N SER A 132 -2.06 -13.96 8.02
CA SER A 132 -1.72 -13.71 9.43
C SER A 132 -2.54 -12.59 10.06
N VAL A 133 -2.85 -11.51 9.34
CA VAL A 133 -3.59 -10.39 9.92
C VAL A 133 -5.06 -10.47 9.56
N LYS A 134 -5.38 -10.50 8.27
CA LYS A 134 -6.79 -10.45 7.84
C LYS A 134 -7.55 -11.70 8.26
N GLN A 135 -7.07 -12.90 7.91
CA GLN A 135 -7.80 -14.13 8.18
C GLN A 135 -7.80 -14.50 9.66
N GLN A 136 -6.63 -14.53 10.31
CA GLN A 136 -6.51 -14.96 11.71
C GLN A 136 -7.32 -14.07 12.66
N LEU A 137 -7.16 -12.74 12.58
CA LEU A 137 -7.89 -11.82 13.45
C LEU A 137 -9.39 -11.79 13.13
N HIS A 138 -9.76 -11.89 11.84
CA HIS A 138 -11.17 -11.98 11.46
C HIS A 138 -11.83 -13.25 12.02
N ASN A 139 -11.13 -14.40 11.97
CA ASN A 139 -11.63 -15.64 12.54
C ASN A 139 -11.79 -15.53 14.05
N PHE A 140 -10.81 -14.97 14.77
CA PHE A 140 -10.91 -14.74 16.21
C PHE A 140 -12.15 -13.88 16.57
N VAL A 141 -12.39 -12.79 15.84
CA VAL A 141 -13.58 -11.95 16.06
C VAL A 141 -14.87 -12.72 15.73
N LYS A 142 -14.92 -13.39 14.57
CA LYS A 142 -16.14 -14.02 14.07
C LYS A 142 -16.52 -15.29 14.84
N GLU A 143 -15.55 -16.03 15.33
CA GLU A 143 -15.75 -17.33 15.99
C GLU A 143 -15.72 -17.18 17.51
N ASP A 144 -14.63 -16.67 18.08
CA ASP A 144 -14.44 -16.65 19.54
C ASP A 144 -15.22 -15.50 20.21
N VAL A 145 -15.12 -14.27 19.68
CA VAL A 145 -15.84 -13.12 20.27
C VAL A 145 -17.35 -13.27 20.09
N ARG A 146 -17.80 -13.74 18.91
CA ARG A 146 -19.22 -14.01 18.67
C ARG A 146 -19.78 -15.09 19.60
N LYS A 147 -19.07 -16.21 19.76
CA LYS A 147 -19.47 -17.30 20.67
C LYS A 147 -19.56 -16.84 22.13
N PHE A 148 -18.63 -15.98 22.56
CA PHE A 148 -18.71 -15.33 23.87
C PHE A 148 -19.99 -14.49 24.01
N LYS A 149 -20.31 -13.65 23.03
CA LYS A 149 -21.52 -12.81 23.03
C LYS A 149 -22.81 -13.64 23.07
N GLU A 150 -22.85 -14.76 22.35
CA GLU A 150 -23.97 -15.71 22.37
C GLU A 150 -24.13 -16.38 23.75
N THR A 151 -23.02 -16.77 24.38
CA THR A 151 -23.01 -17.34 25.74
C THR A 151 -23.48 -16.32 26.76
N LYS A 152 -22.98 -15.08 26.69
CA LYS A 152 -23.43 -13.96 27.52
C LYS A 152 -24.94 -13.74 27.39
N LYS A 153 -25.43 -13.66 26.15
CA LYS A 153 -26.86 -13.45 25.89
C LYS A 153 -27.72 -14.56 26.51
N HIS A 154 -27.26 -15.81 26.47
CA HIS A 154 -27.97 -16.90 27.13
C HIS A 154 -27.91 -16.77 28.66
N PHE A 155 -26.74 -16.42 29.19
CA PHE A 155 -26.53 -16.18 30.61
C PHE A 155 -27.46 -15.09 31.17
N ASP A 156 -27.57 -13.95 30.49
CA ASP A 156 -28.43 -12.84 30.88
C ASP A 156 -29.91 -13.24 30.90
N ARG A 157 -30.38 -13.99 29.90
CA ARG A 157 -31.76 -14.50 29.87
C ARG A 157 -32.08 -15.41 31.05
N VAL A 158 -31.22 -16.39 31.33
CA VAL A 158 -31.45 -17.33 32.45
C VAL A 158 -31.32 -16.62 33.80
N ARG A 159 -30.50 -15.56 33.88
CA ARG A 159 -30.44 -14.68 35.05
C ARG A 159 -31.78 -13.98 35.27
N GLU A 160 -32.36 -13.37 34.25
CA GLU A 160 -33.69 -12.74 34.32
C GLU A 160 -34.77 -13.76 34.70
N ASP A 161 -34.77 -14.96 34.09
CA ASP A 161 -35.70 -16.04 34.44
C ASP A 161 -35.59 -16.47 35.90
N LEU A 162 -34.36 -16.50 36.45
CA LEU A 162 -34.12 -16.80 37.86
C LEU A 162 -34.70 -15.71 38.78
N GLU A 163 -34.52 -14.44 38.43
CA GLU A 163 -35.11 -13.32 39.18
C GLU A 163 -36.64 -13.41 39.18
N ILE A 164 -37.26 -13.69 38.02
CA ILE A 164 -38.71 -13.92 37.90
C ILE A 164 -39.17 -15.11 38.75
N ALA A 165 -38.47 -16.26 38.67
CA ALA A 165 -38.82 -17.45 39.44
C ALA A 165 -38.69 -17.24 40.95
N GLN A 166 -37.73 -16.43 41.40
CA GLN A 166 -37.58 -16.06 42.81
C GLN A 166 -38.77 -15.22 43.30
N VAL A 167 -39.19 -14.21 42.53
CA VAL A 167 -40.33 -13.37 42.87
C VAL A 167 -41.63 -14.20 42.90
N LYS A 168 -41.86 -15.04 41.89
CA LYS A 168 -43.02 -15.93 41.83
C LYS A 168 -43.08 -16.90 43.01
N ASN A 169 -41.95 -17.48 43.41
CA ASN A 169 -41.88 -18.36 44.57
C ASN A 169 -42.14 -17.61 45.89
N ALA A 170 -41.61 -16.40 46.03
CA ALA A 170 -41.84 -15.57 47.22
C ALA A 170 -43.30 -15.11 47.37
N GLN A 171 -44.00 -14.91 46.26
CA GLN A 171 -45.40 -14.49 46.21
C GLN A 171 -46.39 -15.65 46.20
N ALA A 172 -45.93 -16.91 46.20
CA ALA A 172 -46.80 -18.07 46.10
C ALA A 172 -47.79 -18.13 47.29
N PRO A 173 -49.10 -18.26 47.03
CA PRO A 173 -50.12 -18.23 48.08
C PRO A 173 -50.04 -19.51 48.94
N ARG A 174 -49.65 -19.35 50.21
CA ARG A 174 -49.37 -20.47 51.13
C ARG A 174 -50.58 -21.37 51.44
N ASN A 175 -51.79 -20.90 51.17
CA ASN A 175 -53.03 -21.66 51.32
C ASN A 175 -53.29 -22.64 50.17
N LYS A 176 -52.49 -22.58 49.09
CA LYS A 176 -52.59 -23.48 47.94
C LYS A 176 -51.30 -24.29 47.78
N PRO A 177 -51.19 -25.45 48.44
CA PRO A 177 -49.93 -26.21 48.51
C PRO A 177 -49.40 -26.62 47.12
N HIS A 178 -50.29 -26.97 46.18
CA HIS A 178 -49.90 -27.29 44.80
C HIS A 178 -49.23 -26.10 44.08
N GLU A 179 -49.77 -24.89 44.21
CA GLU A 179 -49.18 -23.70 43.57
C GLU A 179 -47.82 -23.34 44.19
N VAL A 180 -47.64 -23.58 45.49
CA VAL A 180 -46.35 -23.42 46.19
C VAL A 180 -45.33 -24.46 45.70
N GLU A 181 -45.75 -25.71 45.53
CA GLU A 181 -44.91 -26.80 45.06
C GLU A 181 -44.43 -26.55 43.62
N ASP A 182 -45.32 -26.14 42.72
CA ASP A 182 -44.98 -25.77 41.33
C ASP A 182 -43.98 -24.61 41.25
N ALA A 183 -44.21 -23.55 42.05
CA ALA A 183 -43.32 -22.40 42.10
C ALA A 183 -41.94 -22.76 42.67
N THR A 184 -41.89 -23.66 43.65
CA THR A 184 -40.64 -24.15 44.26
C THR A 184 -39.87 -25.06 43.32
N SER A 185 -40.57 -25.96 42.61
CA SER A 185 -40.00 -26.83 41.59
C SER A 185 -39.38 -26.03 40.45
N THR A 186 -40.13 -25.06 39.90
CA THR A 186 -39.64 -24.15 38.85
C THR A 186 -38.39 -23.39 39.31
N LEU A 187 -38.41 -22.81 40.50
CA LEU A 187 -37.24 -22.13 41.07
C LEU A 187 -36.03 -23.05 41.24
N SER A 188 -36.24 -24.30 41.64
CA SER A 188 -35.18 -25.30 41.78
C SER A 188 -34.50 -25.61 40.45
N ILE A 189 -35.30 -25.81 39.38
CA ILE A 189 -34.80 -26.06 38.02
C ILE A 189 -34.03 -24.84 37.50
N THR A 190 -34.60 -23.64 37.57
CA THR A 190 -33.96 -22.42 37.06
C THR A 190 -32.66 -22.11 37.82
N ARG A 191 -32.59 -22.37 39.14
CA ARG A 191 -31.35 -22.25 39.92
C ARG A 191 -30.25 -23.20 39.45
N LYS A 192 -30.60 -24.45 39.11
CA LYS A 192 -29.63 -25.41 38.57
C LYS A 192 -29.11 -24.94 37.21
N CYS A 193 -30.01 -24.56 36.30
CA CYS A 193 -29.66 -24.04 34.98
C CYS A 193 -28.72 -22.82 35.07
N PHE A 194 -29.07 -21.84 35.91
CA PHE A 194 -28.25 -20.65 36.14
C PHE A 194 -26.83 -21.01 36.61
N ARG A 195 -26.69 -21.96 37.55
CA ARG A 195 -25.36 -22.35 38.06
C ARG A 195 -24.49 -22.99 36.98
N HIS A 196 -25.07 -23.86 36.14
CA HIS A 196 -24.35 -24.46 35.03
C HIS A 196 -23.89 -23.39 34.04
N LEU A 197 -24.81 -22.51 33.64
CA LEU A 197 -24.51 -21.47 32.67
C LEU A 197 -23.55 -20.38 33.20
N ALA A 198 -23.60 -20.09 34.51
CA ALA A 198 -22.63 -19.22 35.19
C ALA A 198 -21.21 -19.79 35.11
N LEU A 199 -21.05 -21.11 35.24
CA LEU A 199 -19.74 -21.76 35.09
C LEU A 199 -19.27 -21.69 33.64
N ASP A 200 -20.14 -22.00 32.68
CA ASP A 200 -19.82 -21.91 31.25
C ASP A 200 -19.43 -20.49 30.85
N TYR A 201 -20.15 -19.48 31.36
CA TYR A 201 -19.86 -18.09 31.06
C TYR A 201 -18.48 -17.66 31.56
N VAL A 202 -18.15 -17.97 32.81
CA VAL A 202 -16.82 -17.67 33.37
C VAL A 202 -15.71 -18.49 32.70
N LEU A 203 -15.99 -19.72 32.28
CA LEU A 203 -15.07 -20.50 31.47
C LEU A 203 -14.80 -19.80 30.12
N GLN A 204 -15.84 -19.36 29.42
CA GLN A 204 -15.67 -18.64 28.15
C GLN A 204 -14.91 -17.33 28.31
N ILE A 205 -15.14 -16.58 29.40
CA ILE A 205 -14.33 -15.39 29.72
C ILE A 205 -12.85 -15.75 29.82
N ASN A 206 -12.51 -16.83 30.53
CA ASN A 206 -11.12 -17.23 30.72
C ASN A 206 -10.48 -17.67 29.41
N VAL A 207 -11.20 -18.46 28.62
CA VAL A 207 -10.74 -18.92 27.31
C VAL A 207 -10.52 -17.73 26.38
N LEU A 208 -11.47 -16.79 26.30
CA LEU A 208 -11.35 -15.60 25.45
C LEU A 208 -10.19 -14.70 25.89
N LYS A 209 -10.02 -14.49 27.20
CA LYS A 209 -8.89 -13.71 27.73
C LYS A 209 -7.54 -14.33 27.38
N ALA A 210 -7.41 -15.65 27.52
CA ALA A 210 -6.19 -16.36 27.16
C ALA A 210 -5.95 -16.34 25.63
N LYS A 211 -7.01 -16.60 24.85
CA LYS A 211 -6.96 -16.61 23.38
C LYS A 211 -6.57 -15.28 22.78
N LYS A 212 -7.19 -14.19 23.25
CA LYS A 212 -6.93 -12.81 22.80
C LYS A 212 -5.44 -12.51 22.74
N LYS A 213 -4.70 -12.87 23.79
CA LYS A 213 -3.27 -12.54 23.89
C LYS A 213 -2.46 -13.27 22.82
N PHE A 214 -2.68 -14.57 22.65
CA PHE A 214 -1.85 -15.32 21.70
C PHE A 214 -2.24 -15.01 20.25
N GLU A 215 -3.53 -14.88 19.92
CA GLU A 215 -3.98 -14.62 18.53
C GLU A 215 -3.44 -13.29 18.00
N ILE A 216 -3.46 -12.24 18.83
CA ILE A 216 -2.93 -10.92 18.45
C ILE A 216 -1.42 -10.96 18.27
N LEU A 217 -0.71 -11.59 19.21
CA LEU A 217 0.76 -11.65 19.15
C LEU A 217 1.22 -12.51 17.99
N ASP A 218 0.58 -13.65 17.73
CA ASP A 218 0.93 -14.57 16.66
C ASP A 218 0.67 -13.96 15.27
N ALA A 219 -0.46 -13.27 15.09
CA ALA A 219 -0.78 -12.52 13.87
C ALA A 219 0.28 -11.45 13.55
N MET A 220 0.64 -10.63 14.55
CA MET A 220 1.61 -9.56 14.37
C MET A 220 3.03 -10.08 14.19
N LEU A 221 3.43 -11.10 14.95
CA LEU A 221 4.74 -11.73 14.81
C LEU A 221 4.91 -12.35 13.42
N SER A 222 3.90 -13.09 12.95
CA SER A 222 3.88 -13.66 11.61
C SER A 222 3.97 -12.60 10.52
N PHE A 223 3.27 -11.47 10.67
CA PHE A 223 3.37 -10.35 9.73
C PHE A 223 4.76 -9.70 9.75
N MET A 224 5.36 -9.50 10.92
CA MET A 224 6.72 -8.96 11.04
C MET A 224 7.78 -9.89 10.44
N HIS A 225 7.63 -11.21 10.58
CA HIS A 225 8.50 -12.18 9.91
C HIS A 225 8.37 -12.14 8.38
N ALA A 226 7.16 -11.90 7.86
CA ALA A 226 6.95 -11.72 6.43
C ALA A 226 7.61 -10.44 5.91
N GLN A 227 7.52 -9.34 6.66
CA GLN A 227 8.23 -8.09 6.36
C GLN A 227 9.75 -8.27 6.36
N TYR A 228 10.28 -8.91 7.41
CA TYR A 228 11.69 -9.23 7.50
C TYR A 228 12.16 -10.03 6.29
N SER A 229 11.40 -11.06 5.90
CA SER A 229 11.70 -11.88 4.72
C SER A 229 11.74 -11.08 3.43
N LEU A 230 10.79 -10.15 3.22
CA LEU A 230 10.77 -9.26 2.05
C LEU A 230 12.08 -8.45 1.96
N PHE A 231 12.45 -7.77 3.05
CA PHE A 231 13.64 -6.91 3.05
C PHE A 231 14.93 -7.72 2.93
N GLN A 232 15.02 -8.87 3.59
CA GLN A 232 16.21 -9.72 3.48
C GLN A 232 16.39 -10.25 2.06
N GLN A 233 15.33 -10.76 1.43
CA GLN A 233 15.38 -11.26 0.05
C GLN A 233 15.67 -10.13 -0.94
N GLY A 234 15.03 -8.97 -0.78
CA GLY A 234 15.29 -7.79 -1.60
C GLY A 234 16.71 -7.26 -1.46
N TYR A 235 17.27 -7.23 -0.24
CA TYR A 235 18.66 -6.83 -0.01
C TYR A 235 19.64 -7.79 -0.69
N ASN A 236 19.48 -9.10 -0.46
CA ASN A 236 20.38 -10.10 -1.05
C ASN A 236 20.39 -10.00 -2.58
N LEU A 237 19.22 -9.87 -3.20
CA LEU A 237 19.09 -9.70 -4.65
C LEU A 237 19.85 -8.45 -5.14
N LEU A 238 19.62 -7.30 -4.51
CA LEU A 238 20.27 -6.04 -4.92
C LEU A 238 21.77 -6.06 -4.68
N ASP A 239 22.24 -6.71 -3.62
CA ASP A 239 23.66 -6.88 -3.32
C ASP A 239 24.35 -7.78 -4.36
N GLU A 240 23.69 -8.84 -4.82
CA GLU A 240 24.17 -9.70 -5.90
C GLU A 240 24.33 -8.95 -7.24
N ILE A 241 23.43 -8.00 -7.54
CA ILE A 241 23.45 -7.20 -8.78
C ILE A 241 24.40 -5.99 -8.69
N ASN A 242 24.75 -5.56 -7.48
CA ASN A 242 25.55 -4.36 -7.23
C ASN A 242 26.90 -4.33 -7.99
N PRO A 243 27.68 -5.42 -8.09
CA PRO A 243 28.91 -5.44 -8.88
C PRO A 243 28.66 -5.17 -10.36
N TYR A 244 27.57 -5.71 -10.92
CA TYR A 244 27.19 -5.48 -12.31
C TYR A 244 26.83 -4.00 -12.54
N MET A 245 26.03 -3.38 -11.66
CA MET A 245 25.70 -1.96 -11.78
C MET A 245 26.93 -1.05 -11.75
N LYS A 246 27.93 -1.39 -10.92
CA LYS A 246 29.21 -0.66 -10.89
C LYS A 246 29.99 -0.80 -12.19
N LYS A 247 30.01 -2.02 -12.78
CA LYS A 247 30.63 -2.26 -14.09
C LYS A 247 29.94 -1.45 -15.18
N LEU A 248 28.60 -1.50 -15.23
CA LEU A 248 27.79 -0.78 -16.19
C LEU A 248 28.00 0.75 -16.11
N ALA A 249 28.13 1.29 -14.89
CA ALA A 249 28.41 2.72 -14.70
C ALA A 249 29.75 3.13 -15.34
N ALA A 250 30.81 2.32 -15.16
CA ALA A 250 32.11 2.58 -15.77
C ALA A 250 32.07 2.46 -17.31
N GLU A 251 31.34 1.47 -17.83
CA GLU A 251 31.14 1.32 -19.29
C GLU A 251 30.36 2.52 -19.87
N LEU A 252 29.37 3.05 -19.13
CA LEU A 252 28.64 4.25 -19.52
C LEU A 252 29.53 5.50 -19.56
N ASP A 253 30.39 5.68 -18.56
CA ASP A 253 31.38 6.78 -18.55
C ASP A 253 32.29 6.72 -19.77
N GLN A 254 32.73 5.52 -20.15
CA GLN A 254 33.55 5.33 -21.36
C GLN A 254 32.77 5.65 -22.63
N LEU A 255 31.51 5.22 -22.76
CA LEU A 255 30.66 5.56 -23.90
C LEU A 255 30.47 7.07 -24.09
N VAL A 256 30.38 7.82 -23.00
CA VAL A 256 30.29 9.29 -23.05
C VAL A 256 31.58 9.89 -23.64
N ILE A 257 32.74 9.39 -23.24
CA ILE A 257 34.04 9.83 -23.76
C ILE A 257 34.14 9.48 -25.26
N ASP A 258 33.84 8.24 -25.62
CA ASP A 258 33.94 7.76 -27.00
C ASP A 258 32.99 8.53 -27.92
N SER A 259 31.77 8.80 -27.47
CA SER A 259 30.80 9.63 -28.19
C SER A 259 31.30 11.07 -28.41
N ALA A 260 31.95 11.67 -27.41
CA ALA A 260 32.52 13.01 -27.53
C ALA A 260 33.71 13.04 -28.52
N VAL A 261 34.57 12.02 -28.50
CA VAL A 261 35.69 11.88 -29.44
C VAL A 261 35.16 11.69 -30.86
N GLU A 262 34.21 10.78 -31.06
CA GLU A 262 33.65 10.51 -32.38
C GLU A 262 32.95 11.74 -32.96
N LYS A 263 32.20 12.48 -32.13
CA LYS A 263 31.60 13.76 -32.54
C LYS A 263 32.66 14.74 -33.02
N ARG A 264 33.73 14.95 -32.25
CA ARG A 264 34.82 15.88 -32.62
C ARG A 264 35.48 15.46 -33.93
N ASP A 265 35.76 14.18 -34.09
CA ASP A 265 36.40 13.65 -35.28
C ASP A 265 35.50 13.78 -36.52
N MET A 266 34.18 13.58 -36.36
CA MET A 266 33.19 13.82 -37.41
C MET A 266 33.06 15.29 -37.78
N GLU A 267 33.09 16.20 -36.80
CA GLU A 267 33.14 17.65 -37.02
C GLU A 267 34.40 18.07 -37.80
N HIS A 268 35.56 17.50 -37.46
CA HIS A 268 36.81 17.75 -38.18
C HIS A 268 36.78 17.24 -39.63
N LYS A 269 36.26 16.02 -39.85
CA LYS A 269 36.05 15.48 -41.20
C LYS A 269 35.11 16.37 -42.02
N HIS A 270 34.02 16.83 -41.41
CA HIS A 270 33.05 17.71 -42.07
C HIS A 270 33.69 19.05 -42.46
N ALA A 271 34.46 19.68 -41.58
CA ALA A 271 35.20 20.91 -41.88
C ALA A 271 36.21 20.72 -43.03
N THR A 272 36.93 19.61 -43.05
CA THR A 272 37.90 19.29 -44.11
C THR A 272 37.25 19.14 -45.48
N ILE A 273 36.09 18.47 -45.54
CA ILE A 273 35.32 18.32 -46.78
C ILE A 273 34.82 19.69 -47.26
N GLN A 274 34.30 20.53 -46.36
CA GLN A 274 33.85 21.89 -46.70
C GLN A 274 34.98 22.75 -47.28
N GLN A 275 36.18 22.66 -46.69
CA GLN A 275 37.35 23.38 -47.19
C GLN A 275 37.75 22.90 -48.59
N ARG A 276 37.77 21.59 -48.85
CA ARG A 276 38.08 21.04 -50.20
C ARG A 276 37.05 21.45 -51.25
N CYS A 277 35.76 21.45 -50.91
CA CYS A 277 34.71 21.93 -51.82
C CYS A 277 34.88 23.42 -52.15
N SER A 278 35.24 24.24 -51.15
CA SER A 278 35.51 25.67 -51.33
C SER A 278 36.74 25.91 -52.21
N ASN A 279 37.80 25.11 -52.04
CA ASN A 279 39.02 25.20 -52.84
C ASN A 279 38.81 24.73 -54.28
N MET A 280 37.99 23.68 -54.51
CA MET A 280 37.62 23.24 -55.86
C MET A 280 36.80 24.29 -56.61
N LEU A 281 35.88 24.98 -55.93
CA LEU A 281 35.16 26.12 -56.51
C LEU A 281 36.12 27.24 -56.92
N GLN A 282 37.12 27.58 -56.10
CA GLN A 282 38.10 28.62 -56.42
C GLN A 282 39.01 28.21 -57.59
N GLY A 283 39.42 26.94 -57.66
CA GLY A 283 40.20 26.41 -58.78
C GLY A 283 39.46 26.40 -60.12
N ALA A 284 38.13 26.28 -60.10
CA ALA A 284 37.29 26.38 -61.29
C ALA A 284 37.13 27.82 -61.81
N ILE A 285 37.42 28.84 -60.99
CA ILE A 285 37.35 30.27 -61.36
C ILE A 285 38.69 30.76 -61.96
N GLY A 286 39.73 29.92 -61.98
CA GLY A 286 41.10 30.26 -62.40
C GLY A 286 41.50 29.90 -63.84
N TRP A 287 40.58 29.90 -64.82
CA TRP A 287 40.95 29.81 -66.24
C TRP A 287 41.19 31.21 -66.83
N PRO A 288 42.37 31.51 -67.41
CA PRO A 288 42.65 32.81 -68.01
C PRO A 288 42.08 32.88 -69.42
N GLY A 289 40.97 33.60 -69.59
CA GLY A 289 40.48 34.00 -70.91
C GLY A 289 38.97 33.97 -71.02
N GLU A 290 38.32 35.07 -70.64
CA GLU A 290 37.34 35.81 -71.45
C GLU A 290 36.63 36.85 -70.58
N GLN A 291 36.55 38.08 -71.08
CA GLN A 291 35.70 39.13 -70.53
C GLN A 291 34.25 38.76 -70.85
N GLY A 292 33.59 38.14 -69.88
CA GLY A 292 32.17 37.79 -69.95
C GLY A 292 31.66 37.56 -68.53
N SER A 293 30.51 38.16 -68.23
CA SER A 293 29.79 38.15 -66.96
C SER A 293 29.92 36.85 -66.14
N PRO A 294 30.00 36.93 -64.79
CA PRO A 294 30.17 35.74 -63.96
C PRO A 294 28.99 34.78 -64.17
N PRO A 295 29.21 33.47 -64.38
CA PRO A 295 28.10 32.53 -64.38
C PRO A 295 27.53 32.48 -62.96
N LEU A 296 26.22 32.48 -62.86
CA LEU A 296 25.48 32.08 -61.67
C LEU A 296 25.77 30.59 -61.40
N LEU A 297 26.96 30.29 -60.88
CA LEU A 297 27.35 28.96 -60.43
C LEU A 297 26.69 28.72 -59.07
N SER A 298 25.44 28.26 -59.18
CA SER A 298 24.79 27.30 -58.30
C SER A 298 25.74 26.76 -57.23
N ARG A 299 25.53 27.24 -56.00
CA ARG A 299 26.08 26.71 -54.74
C ARG A 299 26.26 25.19 -54.84
N PRO A 300 27.47 24.63 -54.60
CA PRO A 300 27.64 23.19 -54.63
C PRO A 300 26.88 22.58 -53.46
N TRP A 301 25.95 21.68 -53.81
CA TRP A 301 25.46 20.55 -53.02
C TRP A 301 25.67 20.61 -51.50
N CYS A 302 24.77 21.30 -50.80
CA CYS A 302 24.36 20.88 -49.47
C CYS A 302 23.18 19.90 -49.62
N GLN A 303 23.45 18.61 -49.78
CA GLN A 303 22.50 17.53 -49.51
C GLN A 303 23.15 16.60 -48.47
N GLY A 304 22.54 16.25 -47.36
CA GLY A 304 21.17 16.52 -46.94
C GLY A 304 20.94 16.24 -45.46
N LEU A 305 19.84 16.82 -44.97
CA LEU A 305 19.08 16.26 -43.86
C LEU A 305 17.79 15.73 -44.49
N GLN A 306 17.58 14.42 -44.35
CA GLN A 306 16.30 13.80 -44.67
C GLN A 306 15.36 14.14 -43.51
N ALA A 307 14.33 14.95 -43.77
CA ALA A 307 13.28 15.20 -42.80
C ALA A 307 12.40 13.95 -42.69
N VAL A 308 12.51 13.19 -41.59
CA VAL A 308 11.54 12.14 -41.26
C VAL A 308 10.32 12.84 -40.67
N VAL A 309 9.27 12.99 -41.49
CA VAL A 309 7.95 13.44 -41.04
C VAL A 309 7.08 12.20 -40.83
N SER A 310 6.70 11.91 -39.59
CA SER A 310 5.64 10.94 -39.31
C SER A 310 4.28 11.63 -39.48
N GLY A 311 3.54 11.23 -40.53
CA GLY A 311 2.18 11.71 -40.78
C GLY A 311 1.25 10.54 -41.09
N SER A 312 0.10 10.50 -40.42
CA SER A 312 -0.98 9.53 -40.70
C SER A 312 -1.67 9.82 -42.05
N PRO A 313 -2.28 8.82 -42.71
CA PRO A 313 -2.78 8.98 -44.08
C PRO A 313 -4.03 9.89 -44.11
N GLY A 314 -4.02 10.95 -44.93
CA GLY A 314 -5.25 11.64 -45.33
C GLY A 314 -5.23 13.15 -45.61
N ARG A 315 -4.15 13.91 -45.39
CA ARG A 315 -4.12 15.37 -45.71
C ARG A 315 -2.74 15.84 -46.19
N GLY A 316 -2.75 16.80 -47.13
CA GLY A 316 -1.57 17.28 -47.87
C GLY A 316 -0.50 17.96 -47.00
N VAL A 317 0.76 17.67 -47.30
CA VAL A 317 1.95 18.19 -46.63
C VAL A 317 2.48 19.40 -47.41
N ARG A 318 2.68 20.54 -46.75
CA ARG A 318 3.40 21.71 -47.30
C ARG A 318 4.70 21.90 -46.52
N VAL A 319 5.83 21.82 -47.23
CA VAL A 319 7.19 21.93 -46.66
C VAL A 319 7.69 23.37 -46.73
N SER A 320 8.15 23.93 -45.62
CA SER A 320 9.02 25.12 -45.58
C SER A 320 10.40 24.70 -45.05
N ARG A 321 11.46 25.16 -45.72
CA ARG A 321 12.86 24.70 -45.57
C ARG A 321 13.48 24.94 -44.18
N PRO A 322 14.49 24.15 -43.75
CA PRO A 322 15.05 24.20 -42.41
C PRO A 322 16.14 25.27 -42.23
N TRP A 323 16.24 25.80 -40.99
CA TRP A 323 17.37 26.59 -40.49
C TRP A 323 18.45 25.66 -39.88
N CYS A 324 19.70 26.12 -39.91
CA CYS A 324 20.86 25.48 -39.30
C CYS A 324 20.72 25.32 -37.77
N GLN A 325 21.36 24.29 -37.22
CA GLN A 325 21.26 23.86 -35.83
C GLN A 325 21.63 24.94 -34.81
N GLY A 326 20.75 25.08 -33.81
CA GLY A 326 20.97 25.76 -32.55
C GLY A 326 19.62 25.89 -31.82
N LEU A 327 19.33 24.95 -30.91
CA LEU A 327 18.11 24.77 -30.08
C LEU A 327 16.94 24.00 -30.74
N GLN A 328 16.56 22.88 -30.11
CA GLN A 328 15.25 22.24 -30.31
C GLN A 328 14.17 23.07 -29.60
N ALA A 329 13.08 23.40 -30.29
CA ALA A 329 11.85 23.88 -29.67
C ALA A 329 10.79 22.77 -29.78
N VAL A 330 10.37 22.21 -28.64
CA VAL A 330 9.21 21.32 -28.54
C VAL A 330 7.98 22.21 -28.42
N VAL A 331 7.05 22.14 -29.39
CA VAL A 331 5.74 22.78 -29.29
C VAL A 331 4.67 21.70 -29.20
N SER A 332 3.96 21.64 -28.07
CA SER A 332 2.77 20.81 -27.89
C SER A 332 1.52 21.61 -28.24
N GLY A 333 0.65 21.05 -29.09
CA GLY A 333 -0.63 21.64 -29.45
C GLY A 333 -1.75 20.61 -29.37
N SER A 334 -2.81 20.93 -28.62
CA SER A 334 -4.05 20.15 -28.56
C SER A 334 -5.00 20.50 -29.72
N PRO A 335 -5.97 19.62 -30.08
CA PRO A 335 -6.75 19.79 -31.30
C PRO A 335 -7.74 20.96 -31.20
N GLY A 336 -7.73 21.87 -32.18
CA GLY A 336 -8.84 22.81 -32.43
C GLY A 336 -8.54 24.29 -32.59
N ARG A 337 -7.29 24.77 -32.39
CA ARG A 337 -6.94 26.18 -32.64
C ARG A 337 -5.60 26.29 -33.39
N GLY A 338 -5.57 27.13 -34.43
CA GLY A 338 -4.39 27.37 -35.24
C GLY A 338 -3.28 28.07 -34.45
N VAL A 339 -2.05 27.57 -34.56
CA VAL A 339 -0.85 28.17 -33.98
C VAL A 339 -0.25 29.17 -34.98
N ARG A 340 -0.01 30.41 -34.55
CA ARG A 340 0.74 31.43 -35.30
C ARG A 340 2.01 31.73 -34.51
N VAL A 341 3.18 31.63 -35.16
CA VAL A 341 4.47 32.02 -34.58
C VAL A 341 5.02 33.21 -35.37
N SER A 342 5.31 34.30 -34.66
CA SER A 342 5.93 35.53 -35.19
C SER A 342 7.45 35.38 -35.32
N ARG A 343 8.03 35.99 -36.36
CA ARG A 343 9.49 36.01 -36.67
C ARG A 343 10.31 36.76 -35.59
N PRO A 344 11.55 36.34 -35.25
CA PRO A 344 12.50 37.19 -34.53
C PRO A 344 13.52 37.86 -35.47
N TRP A 345 14.00 39.03 -35.03
CA TRP A 345 14.95 39.95 -35.68
C TRP A 345 16.41 39.48 -35.54
N TRP A 346 17.28 39.93 -36.44
CA TRP A 346 18.72 39.63 -36.47
C TRP A 346 19.54 40.57 -35.55
N TRP A 347 20.57 40.04 -34.88
CA TRP A 347 21.69 40.81 -34.32
C TRP A 347 22.95 40.49 -35.11
N TRP A 348 23.62 41.52 -35.64
CA TRP A 348 24.92 41.43 -36.30
C TRP A 348 25.89 42.36 -35.58
N SER A 349 27.04 41.84 -35.16
CA SER A 349 28.12 42.63 -34.57
C SER A 349 28.92 43.35 -35.67
N GLY A 350 29.08 44.68 -35.53
CA GLY A 350 30.17 45.43 -36.14
C GLY A 350 29.75 46.70 -36.88
N GLY A 351 30.01 47.86 -36.28
CA GLY A 351 30.09 49.16 -36.97
C GLY A 351 29.33 50.29 -36.29
N CYS A 352 30.05 51.15 -35.57
CA CYS A 352 29.55 52.46 -35.13
C CYS A 352 29.29 53.36 -36.34
N LEU A 353 28.12 53.99 -36.39
CA LEU A 353 27.89 55.35 -36.90
C LEU A 353 26.59 55.85 -36.28
N GLU A 354 26.67 57.05 -35.69
CA GLU A 354 25.59 57.79 -35.03
C GLU A 354 24.37 57.98 -35.94
N GLU A 355 23.17 57.93 -35.38
CA GLU A 355 22.27 59.10 -35.32
C GLU A 355 21.04 58.84 -34.42
N ASP A 356 20.66 59.92 -33.75
CA ASP A 356 19.61 60.11 -32.75
C ASP A 356 18.23 59.53 -33.10
N SER A 357 17.51 59.05 -32.07
CA SER A 357 16.31 59.73 -31.53
C SER A 357 15.38 58.80 -30.71
N GLY A 358 15.05 59.24 -29.48
CA GLY A 358 13.64 59.29 -29.05
C GLY A 358 13.03 58.15 -28.22
N ALA A 359 13.20 58.27 -26.89
CA ALA A 359 12.11 58.35 -25.89
C ALA A 359 11.31 57.10 -25.40
N ARG A 360 11.38 56.92 -24.06
CA ARG A 360 10.35 56.48 -23.06
C ARG A 360 9.87 55.01 -23.11
N GLY A 361 9.72 54.25 -22.01
CA GLY A 361 9.87 54.36 -20.54
C GLY A 361 9.65 52.93 -19.96
N GLU A 362 10.35 52.52 -18.90
CA GLU A 362 9.81 52.31 -17.51
C GLU A 362 8.47 51.53 -17.49
N ASP A 363 8.22 50.39 -16.83
CA ASP A 363 8.77 49.65 -15.69
C ASP A 363 8.33 48.17 -15.87
N GLY A 364 9.03 47.11 -15.45
CA GLY A 364 9.38 46.77 -14.07
C GLY A 364 8.32 45.86 -13.43
N SER A 365 8.53 44.54 -13.42
CA SER A 365 8.36 43.65 -12.26
C SER A 365 8.27 42.17 -12.68
N ALA A 366 9.32 41.41 -12.34
CA ALA A 366 9.34 39.97 -12.31
C ALA A 366 8.71 39.46 -11.00
N ALA A 367 7.98 38.34 -11.07
CA ALA A 367 7.66 37.52 -9.91
C ALA A 367 7.95 36.06 -10.28
N CYS A 368 8.92 35.47 -9.60
CA CYS A 368 9.29 34.06 -9.68
C CYS A 368 8.32 33.20 -8.86
N TYR A 369 7.93 32.06 -9.41
CA TYR A 369 7.64 30.82 -8.69
C TYR A 369 8.23 29.66 -9.47
#